data_AF-A0A1X1V674-F1
#
_entry.id   AF-A0A1X1V674-F1
#
_cell.length_a   1.000
_cell.length_b   1.000
_cell.length_c   1.000
_cell.angle_alpha   90.00
_cell.angle_beta   90.00
_cell.angle_gamma   90.00
#
_symmetry.space_group_name_H-M   'P 1'
#
loop_
_entity.id
_entity.type
_entity.pdbx_description
1 polymer ?
#
loop_
_entity_poly.entity_id
_entity_poly.type
_entity_poly.pdbx_seq_one_letter_code
_entity_poly.pdbx_strand_id
1 'polypeptide(L)'
;MTDPAEQWAHVLTDGHASLVRTRHLFRYLPSAPRCKLCNNPFGGPAGRVLGVAGFRQSRKNPNLCTRCCDSLPSGGAEVDIAVLFADVRGSTAIGQSAEAAHFAALLNRFYAAATQVLLRHGGVIGKLICDEVMAFFVKGISGPDYRRRAVQAATDLLAAIGYGTPEGPWLDVGVGVNAGVAYVGNVGDAVVDFTALGDPVNTAARLQQGAAGGEVVVARGVADDVAAQGTPRTLHLRGHEQPVDAFVLSASPARGGAPATG
;
A
#
# COMPACT_ATOMS: atom_id res chain seq x y z
N MET A 1 28.95 -3.48 -17.46
CA MET A 1 28.49 -2.84 -16.20
C MET A 1 27.09 -2.37 -16.50
N THR A 2 26.07 -3.00 -15.93
CA THR A 2 24.66 -2.63 -16.17
C THR A 2 24.40 -1.25 -15.57
N ASP A 3 23.63 -0.39 -16.25
CA ASP A 3 23.23 0.91 -15.73
C ASP A 3 22.46 0.73 -14.40
N PRO A 4 22.80 1.44 -13.31
CA PRO A 4 22.04 1.41 -12.07
C PRO A 4 20.53 1.63 -12.25
N ALA A 5 20.11 2.48 -13.19
CA ALA A 5 18.70 2.71 -13.48
C ALA A 5 18.03 1.49 -14.14
N GLU A 6 18.75 0.81 -15.04
CA GLU A 6 18.31 -0.43 -15.68
C GLU A 6 18.19 -1.59 -14.68
N GLN A 7 19.13 -1.67 -13.73
CA GLN A 7 19.05 -2.62 -12.62
C GLN A 7 17.80 -2.36 -11.75
N TRP A 8 17.50 -1.10 -11.46
CA TRP A 8 16.29 -0.70 -10.71
C TRP A 8 15.02 -1.06 -11.47
N ALA A 9 14.94 -0.70 -12.75
CA ALA A 9 13.79 -1.03 -13.60
C ALA A 9 13.52 -2.53 -13.58
N HIS A 10 14.54 -3.36 -13.83
CA HIS A 10 14.41 -4.82 -13.82
C HIS A 10 13.91 -5.36 -12.47
N VAL A 11 14.41 -4.85 -11.34
CA VAL A 11 13.95 -5.30 -10.01
C VAL A 11 12.49 -4.95 -9.78
N LEU A 12 12.06 -3.77 -10.23
CA LEU A 12 10.71 -3.26 -10.03
C LEU A 12 9.69 -3.83 -11.02
N THR A 13 10.11 -4.29 -12.21
CA THR A 13 9.23 -4.88 -13.24
C THR A 13 9.22 -6.40 -13.21
N ASP A 14 10.40 -7.02 -13.14
CA ASP A 14 10.60 -8.45 -13.37
C ASP A 14 11.10 -9.18 -12.12
N GLY A 15 11.37 -8.42 -11.05
CA GLY A 15 11.99 -8.92 -9.83
C GLY A 15 13.50 -9.10 -9.99
N HIS A 16 14.16 -9.54 -8.93
CA HIS A 16 15.61 -9.75 -8.95
C HIS A 16 16.01 -10.98 -9.78
N ALA A 17 16.46 -10.79 -11.02
CA ALA A 17 17.09 -11.87 -11.81
C ALA A 17 18.30 -12.51 -11.10
N SER A 18 19.12 -11.70 -10.43
CA SER A 18 20.28 -12.16 -9.66
C SER A 18 19.91 -13.05 -8.46
N LEU A 19 18.66 -12.99 -7.99
CA LEU A 19 18.18 -13.82 -6.89
C LEU A 19 17.47 -15.08 -7.37
N VAL A 20 17.34 -15.34 -8.68
CA VAL A 20 16.77 -16.60 -9.20
C VAL A 20 17.64 -17.80 -8.79
N ARG A 21 18.98 -17.69 -8.90
CA ARG A 21 19.92 -18.71 -8.41
C ARG A 21 19.85 -18.85 -6.88
N THR A 22 19.79 -17.74 -6.17
CA THR A 22 19.69 -17.73 -4.69
C THR A 22 18.37 -18.34 -4.22
N ARG A 23 17.27 -18.11 -4.94
CA ARG A 23 15.95 -18.69 -4.69
C ARG A 23 15.98 -20.21 -4.79
N HIS A 24 16.73 -20.73 -5.75
CA HIS A 24 16.97 -22.18 -5.88
C HIS A 24 17.80 -22.73 -4.72
N LEU A 25 18.76 -21.99 -4.19
CA LEU A 25 19.51 -22.39 -2.99
C LEU A 25 18.63 -22.37 -1.73
N PHE A 26 17.91 -21.27 -1.50
CA PHE A 26 17.12 -21.05 -0.29
C PHE A 26 15.91 -21.99 -0.17
N ARG A 27 15.46 -22.61 -1.27
CA ARG A 27 14.37 -23.62 -1.22
C ARG A 27 14.70 -24.83 -0.36
N TYR A 28 15.98 -25.16 -0.19
CA TYR A 28 16.42 -26.30 0.60
C TYR A 28 16.65 -25.97 2.09
N LEU A 29 16.74 -24.69 2.43
CA LEU A 29 16.87 -24.27 3.83
C LEU A 29 15.48 -24.30 4.45
N PRO A 30 15.22 -25.05 5.54
CA PRO A 30 13.92 -25.08 6.20
C PRO A 30 13.61 -23.77 6.94
N SER A 31 12.35 -23.58 7.35
CA SER A 31 11.79 -22.47 8.16
C SER A 31 10.92 -21.45 7.41
N ALA A 32 9.90 -20.98 8.11
CA ALA A 32 9.05 -19.84 7.77
C ALA A 32 9.19 -18.76 8.88
N PRO A 33 8.78 -17.50 8.65
CA PRO A 33 8.31 -16.91 7.40
C PRO A 33 9.44 -16.77 6.36
N ARG A 34 9.09 -16.48 5.09
CA ARG A 34 10.06 -16.37 3.99
C ARG A 34 9.86 -15.11 3.15
N CYS A 35 10.94 -14.65 2.54
CA CYS A 35 10.89 -13.58 1.53
C CYS A 35 10.13 -14.06 0.29
N LYS A 36 9.09 -13.32 -0.14
CA LYS A 36 8.29 -13.60 -1.34
C LYS A 36 9.11 -13.62 -2.64
N LEU A 37 10.17 -12.80 -2.69
CA LEU A 37 10.99 -12.63 -3.90
C LEU A 37 12.14 -13.63 -3.99
N CYS A 38 12.98 -13.73 -2.97
CA CYS A 38 14.16 -14.60 -3.02
C CYS A 38 13.99 -15.92 -2.26
N ASN A 39 12.87 -16.16 -1.57
CA ASN A 39 12.60 -17.35 -0.75
C ASN A 39 13.51 -17.54 0.48
N ASN A 40 14.25 -16.48 0.87
CA ASN A 40 15.07 -16.45 2.08
C ASN A 40 14.23 -16.79 3.33
N PRO A 41 14.61 -17.77 4.16
CA PRO A 41 13.95 -18.02 5.43
C PRO A 41 14.34 -16.95 6.46
N PHE A 42 13.35 -16.39 7.15
CA PHE A 42 13.57 -15.46 8.26
C PHE A 42 13.62 -16.19 9.62
N GLY A 43 12.97 -17.35 9.72
CA GLY A 43 12.92 -18.15 10.93
C GLY A 43 14.11 -19.10 11.11
N GLY A 44 14.25 -19.61 12.33
CA GLY A 44 15.22 -20.65 12.69
C GLY A 44 16.69 -20.20 12.67
N PRO A 45 17.62 -21.14 12.91
CA PRO A 45 19.06 -20.86 12.92
C PRO A 45 19.58 -20.29 11.59
N ALA A 46 19.11 -20.84 10.47
CA ALA A 46 19.49 -20.37 9.13
C ALA A 46 19.07 -18.90 8.90
N GLY A 47 17.85 -18.53 9.29
CA GLY A 47 17.37 -17.15 9.19
C GLY A 47 18.17 -16.17 10.03
N ARG A 48 18.63 -16.58 11.23
CA ARG A 48 19.52 -15.74 12.07
C ARG A 48 20.85 -15.45 11.38
N VAL A 49 21.48 -16.48 10.79
CA VAL A 49 22.74 -16.33 10.05
C VAL A 49 22.56 -15.45 8.81
N LEU A 50 21.53 -15.71 8.01
CA LEU A 50 21.23 -14.92 6.81
C LEU A 50 20.86 -13.47 7.15
N GLY A 51 20.24 -13.25 8.31
CA GLY A 51 19.98 -11.92 8.86
C GLY A 51 21.26 -11.11 9.08
N VAL A 52 22.34 -11.73 9.56
CA VAL A 52 23.67 -11.07 9.70
C VAL A 52 24.21 -10.66 8.32
N ALA A 53 23.97 -11.47 7.29
CA ALA A 53 24.34 -11.15 5.90
C ALA A 53 23.40 -10.13 5.22
N GLY A 54 22.46 -9.53 5.96
CA GLY A 54 21.56 -8.49 5.47
C GLY A 54 20.27 -9.01 4.82
N PHE A 55 19.87 -10.26 5.06
CA PHE A 55 18.57 -10.80 4.66
C PHE A 55 17.55 -10.75 5.81
N ARG A 56 17.36 -9.57 6.39
CA ARG A 56 16.34 -9.33 7.44
C ARG A 56 15.00 -8.96 6.80
N GLN A 57 13.90 -9.05 7.53
CA GLN A 57 12.60 -8.58 7.03
C GLN A 57 12.64 -7.07 6.77
N SER A 58 12.09 -6.64 5.64
CA SER A 58 11.98 -5.22 5.30
C SER A 58 10.98 -4.52 6.22
N ARG A 59 11.25 -3.25 6.54
CA ARG A 59 10.33 -2.41 7.32
C ARG A 59 9.12 -1.96 6.49
N LYS A 60 9.27 -1.92 5.16
CA LYS A 60 8.25 -1.50 4.20
C LYS A 60 7.31 -2.64 3.82
N ASN A 61 7.82 -3.87 3.83
CA ASN A 61 7.01 -5.08 3.69
C ASN A 61 7.72 -6.28 4.35
N PRO A 62 7.26 -6.81 5.50
CA PRO A 62 7.91 -7.91 6.21
C PRO A 62 7.86 -9.26 5.47
N ASN A 63 7.09 -9.37 4.39
CA ASN A 63 7.15 -10.52 3.47
C ASN A 63 8.31 -10.40 2.47
N LEU A 64 9.08 -9.31 2.50
CA LEU A 64 10.28 -9.08 1.70
C LEU A 64 11.51 -9.01 2.61
N CYS A 65 12.69 -9.33 2.08
CA CYS A 65 13.92 -9.08 2.80
C CYS A 65 14.52 -7.71 2.42
N THR A 66 15.32 -7.13 3.30
CA THR A 66 16.02 -5.86 3.09
C THR A 66 16.81 -5.85 1.78
N ARG A 67 17.49 -6.94 1.40
CA ARG A 67 18.18 -7.03 0.10
C ARG A 67 17.30 -6.93 -1.15
N CYS A 68 16.01 -7.26 -1.06
CA CYS A 68 15.11 -7.24 -2.22
C CYS A 68 14.37 -5.91 -2.38
N CYS A 69 14.55 -4.98 -1.46
CA CYS A 69 13.73 -3.77 -1.36
C CYS A 69 14.59 -2.63 -0.76
N ASP A 70 14.80 -2.65 0.55
CA ASP A 70 15.38 -1.54 1.32
C ASP A 70 16.87 -1.27 1.04
N SER A 71 17.67 -2.29 0.77
CA SER A 71 19.15 -2.21 0.68
C SER A 71 19.67 -2.14 -0.76
N LEU A 72 18.83 -1.73 -1.70
CA LEU A 72 19.27 -1.42 -3.06
C LEU A 72 20.12 -0.13 -3.06
N PRO A 73 21.03 0.05 -4.02
CA PRO A 73 21.81 1.28 -4.13
C PRO A 73 20.94 2.54 -4.18
N SER A 74 21.48 3.69 -3.81
CA SER A 74 20.76 4.96 -3.99
C SER A 74 20.34 5.16 -5.45
N GLY A 75 19.24 5.88 -5.64
CA GLY A 75 18.59 6.04 -6.94
C GLY A 75 17.35 5.16 -7.09
N GLY A 76 16.93 4.95 -8.33
CA GLY A 76 15.61 4.42 -8.65
C GLY A 76 15.37 4.42 -10.15
N ALA A 77 14.17 4.02 -10.55
CA ALA A 77 13.74 4.02 -11.94
C ALA A 77 12.30 4.52 -12.06
N GLU A 78 11.98 5.07 -13.23
CA GLU A 78 10.60 5.33 -13.63
C GLU A 78 9.95 4.03 -14.05
N VAL A 79 8.90 3.65 -13.31
CA VAL A 79 8.15 2.41 -13.56
C VAL A 79 6.67 2.67 -13.38
N ASP A 80 5.85 1.86 -14.05
CA ASP A 80 4.42 1.90 -13.81
C ASP A 80 4.07 1.28 -12.45
N ILE A 81 3.29 2.03 -11.67
CA ILE A 81 2.86 1.63 -10.33
C ILE A 81 1.37 1.88 -10.14
N ALA A 82 0.79 1.22 -9.15
CA ALA A 82 -0.42 1.70 -8.50
C ALA A 82 -0.10 2.24 -7.11
N VAL A 83 -0.81 3.28 -6.68
CA VAL A 83 -0.63 3.95 -5.40
C VAL A 83 -1.99 4.07 -4.72
N LEU A 84 -1.98 3.84 -3.42
CA LEU A 84 -3.14 3.93 -2.54
C LEU A 84 -2.82 4.87 -1.38
N PHE A 85 -3.74 5.79 -1.11
CA PHE A 85 -3.79 6.59 0.11
C PHE A 85 -5.08 6.30 0.85
N ALA A 86 -5.01 6.06 2.16
CA ALA A 86 -6.15 5.88 3.03
C ALA A 86 -6.00 6.77 4.25
N ASP A 87 -7.05 7.50 4.62
CA ASP A 87 -6.96 8.51 5.65
C ASP A 87 -8.27 8.65 6.44
N VAL A 88 -8.15 8.95 7.72
CA VAL A 88 -9.25 8.94 8.68
C VAL A 88 -10.06 10.23 8.58
N ARG A 89 -11.35 10.13 8.29
CA ARG A 89 -12.25 11.29 8.27
C ARG A 89 -12.44 11.80 9.71
N GLY A 90 -12.37 13.12 9.89
CA GLY A 90 -12.63 13.77 11.17
C GLY A 90 -11.57 13.52 12.26
N SER A 91 -10.41 12.96 11.90
CA SER A 91 -9.28 12.67 12.80
C SER A 91 -8.86 13.86 13.67
N THR A 92 -8.82 15.08 13.13
CA THR A 92 -8.45 16.30 13.85
C THR A 92 -9.41 16.56 15.02
N ALA A 93 -10.72 16.40 14.81
CA ALA A 93 -11.71 16.58 15.87
C ALA A 93 -11.60 15.48 16.93
N ILE A 94 -11.30 14.24 16.52
CA ILE A 94 -11.04 13.13 17.44
C ILE A 94 -9.79 13.44 18.28
N GLY A 95 -8.70 13.88 17.66
CA GLY A 95 -7.44 14.20 18.33
C GLY A 95 -7.54 15.40 19.28
N GLN A 96 -8.43 16.36 19.01
CA GLN A 96 -8.68 17.51 19.90
C GLN A 96 -9.52 17.15 21.13
N SER A 97 -10.37 16.14 21.03
CA SER A 97 -11.32 15.75 22.09
C SER A 97 -10.87 14.54 22.90
N ALA A 98 -9.99 13.69 22.34
CA ALA A 98 -9.48 12.51 23.01
C ALA A 98 -8.21 12.80 23.81
N GLU A 99 -7.99 12.03 24.89
CA GLU A 99 -6.67 11.97 25.50
C GLU A 99 -5.64 11.40 24.51
N ALA A 100 -4.43 11.95 24.52
CA ALA A 100 -3.38 11.59 23.57
C ALA A 100 -3.08 10.08 23.52
N ALA A 101 -3.11 9.40 24.68
CA ALA A 101 -2.91 7.95 24.75
C ALA A 101 -4.02 7.16 24.05
N HIS A 102 -5.27 7.62 24.17
CA HIS A 102 -6.41 6.99 23.52
C HIS A 102 -6.35 7.20 22.00
N PHE A 103 -6.02 8.42 21.56
CA PHE A 103 -5.84 8.72 20.13
C PHE A 103 -4.72 7.89 19.51
N ALA A 104 -3.58 7.76 20.21
CA ALA A 104 -2.48 6.90 19.76
C ALA A 104 -2.88 5.43 19.67
N ALA A 105 -3.68 4.92 20.61
CA ALA A 105 -4.19 3.54 20.56
C ALA A 105 -5.12 3.32 19.36
N LEU A 106 -5.99 4.29 19.06
CA LEU A 106 -6.88 4.26 17.90
C LEU A 106 -6.08 4.25 16.57
N LEU A 107 -5.09 5.13 16.44
CA LEU A 107 -4.23 5.16 15.25
C LEU A 107 -3.42 3.88 15.09
N ASN A 108 -2.89 3.32 16.18
CA ASN A 108 -2.18 2.04 16.11
C ASN A 108 -3.09 0.88 15.66
N ARG A 109 -4.36 0.87 16.09
CA ARG A 109 -5.36 -0.09 15.60
C ARG A 109 -5.61 0.09 14.09
N PHE A 110 -5.73 1.32 13.63
CA PHE A 110 -5.87 1.65 12.21
C PHE A 110 -4.65 1.24 11.38
N TYR A 111 -3.45 1.60 11.80
CA TYR A 111 -2.23 1.18 11.14
C TYR A 111 -2.08 -0.33 11.09
N ALA A 112 -2.43 -1.05 12.16
CA ALA A 112 -2.40 -2.50 12.16
C ALA A 112 -3.36 -3.10 11.12
N ALA A 113 -4.61 -2.62 11.07
CA ALA A 113 -5.58 -3.06 10.06
C ALA A 113 -5.13 -2.74 8.63
N ALA A 114 -4.72 -1.50 8.39
CA ALA A 114 -4.25 -1.02 7.09
C ALA A 114 -3.03 -1.79 6.59
N THR A 115 -1.96 -1.83 7.40
CA THR A 115 -0.73 -2.51 7.00
C THR A 115 -0.97 -4.00 6.78
N GLN A 116 -1.75 -4.69 7.63
CA GLN A 116 -2.07 -6.10 7.40
C GLN A 116 -2.78 -6.33 6.06
N VAL A 117 -3.78 -5.52 5.71
CA VAL A 117 -4.49 -5.62 4.43
C VAL A 117 -3.54 -5.37 3.25
N LEU A 118 -2.83 -4.24 3.28
CA LEU A 118 -1.97 -3.80 2.18
C LEU A 118 -0.84 -4.82 1.93
N LEU A 119 -0.25 -5.36 3.00
CA LEU A 119 0.81 -6.36 2.90
C LEU A 119 0.33 -7.70 2.35
N ARG A 120 -0.91 -8.13 2.66
CA ARG A 120 -1.52 -9.35 2.06
C ARG A 120 -1.67 -9.22 0.55
N HIS A 121 -1.99 -8.02 0.07
CA HIS A 121 -2.07 -7.71 -1.37
C HIS A 121 -0.71 -7.46 -2.03
N GLY A 122 0.38 -7.55 -1.26
CA GLY A 122 1.73 -7.36 -1.76
C GLY A 122 2.11 -5.89 -1.97
N GLY A 123 1.45 -4.97 -1.28
CA GLY A 123 1.82 -3.55 -1.26
C GLY A 123 3.11 -3.32 -0.48
N VAL A 124 3.78 -2.22 -0.82
CA VAL A 124 4.92 -1.68 -0.07
C VAL A 124 4.40 -0.47 0.70
N ILE A 125 4.53 -0.50 2.04
CA ILE A 125 4.10 0.62 2.87
C ILE A 125 5.07 1.77 2.65
N GLY A 126 4.63 2.79 1.90
CA GLY A 126 5.43 3.97 1.63
C GLY A 126 5.64 4.74 2.92
N LYS A 127 4.55 5.26 3.51
CA LYS A 127 4.61 6.08 4.71
C LYS A 127 3.35 5.89 5.56
N LEU A 128 3.53 6.09 6.87
CA LEU A 128 2.45 6.30 7.83
C LEU A 128 2.60 7.76 8.29
N ILE A 129 1.58 8.59 8.07
CA ILE A 129 1.64 10.03 8.29
C ILE A 129 0.42 10.43 9.09
N CYS A 130 0.57 10.63 10.40
CA CYS A 130 -0.54 11.02 11.30
C CYS A 130 -1.74 10.05 11.24
N ASP A 131 -2.74 10.33 10.44
CA ASP A 131 -3.98 9.59 10.25
C ASP A 131 -4.06 8.93 8.87
N GLU A 132 -3.01 9.07 8.06
CA GLU A 132 -2.90 8.61 6.70
C GLU A 132 -1.94 7.41 6.56
N VAL A 133 -2.28 6.49 5.66
CA VAL A 133 -1.44 5.40 5.20
C VAL A 133 -1.27 5.48 3.69
N MET A 134 -0.02 5.51 3.25
CA MET A 134 0.37 5.43 1.84
C MET A 134 0.99 4.06 1.55
N ALA A 135 0.54 3.40 0.49
CA ALA A 135 1.20 2.23 -0.08
C ALA A 135 1.28 2.31 -1.60
N PHE A 136 2.29 1.64 -2.16
CA PHE A 136 2.42 1.49 -3.60
C PHE A 136 2.65 0.04 -3.99
N PHE A 137 2.29 -0.28 -5.23
CA PHE A 137 2.26 -1.62 -5.79
C PHE A 137 3.00 -1.59 -7.12
N VAL A 138 4.01 -2.44 -7.26
CA VAL A 138 4.83 -2.55 -8.47
C VAL A 138 4.83 -3.99 -8.95
N LYS A 139 4.90 -4.20 -10.26
CA LYS A 139 4.81 -5.53 -10.88
C LYS A 139 5.78 -6.56 -10.26
N GLY A 140 7.04 -6.19 -10.08
CA GLY A 140 8.09 -7.07 -9.56
C GLY A 140 7.87 -7.52 -8.10
N ILE A 141 7.07 -6.80 -7.31
CA ILE A 141 6.80 -7.10 -5.90
C ILE A 141 5.38 -7.65 -5.71
N SER A 142 4.40 -6.96 -6.28
CA SER A 142 2.97 -7.21 -6.10
C SER A 142 2.44 -8.24 -7.11
N GLY A 143 3.14 -8.49 -8.22
CA GLY A 143 2.75 -9.40 -9.30
C GLY A 143 2.12 -8.67 -10.49
N PRO A 144 1.76 -9.39 -11.58
CA PRO A 144 1.26 -8.78 -12.82
C PRO A 144 -0.04 -7.98 -12.63
N ASP A 145 -0.90 -8.40 -11.71
CA ASP A 145 -2.18 -7.73 -11.41
C ASP A 145 -2.05 -6.62 -10.34
N TYR A 146 -0.88 -5.98 -10.22
CA TYR A 146 -0.58 -5.02 -9.15
C TYR A 146 -1.60 -3.88 -9.05
N ARG A 147 -2.10 -3.35 -10.18
CA ARG A 147 -3.13 -2.31 -10.17
C ARG A 147 -4.48 -2.82 -9.62
N ARG A 148 -4.90 -4.03 -10.03
CA ARG A 148 -6.09 -4.71 -9.49
C ARG A 148 -5.96 -4.95 -7.99
N ARG A 149 -4.80 -5.42 -7.55
CA ARG A 149 -4.50 -5.67 -6.14
C ARG A 149 -4.57 -4.40 -5.31
N ALA A 150 -4.16 -3.25 -5.84
CA ALA A 150 -4.30 -1.97 -5.14
C ALA A 150 -5.79 -1.62 -4.90
N VAL A 151 -6.65 -1.79 -5.91
CA VAL A 151 -8.10 -1.56 -5.76
C VAL A 151 -8.74 -2.55 -4.79
N GLN A 152 -8.39 -3.84 -4.88
CA GLN A 152 -8.87 -4.86 -3.94
C GLN A 152 -8.41 -4.59 -2.50
N ALA A 153 -7.17 -4.15 -2.32
CA ALA A 153 -6.65 -3.77 -1.00
C ALA A 153 -7.41 -2.58 -0.39
N ALA A 154 -7.83 -1.61 -1.22
CA ALA A 154 -8.65 -0.50 -0.76
C ALA A 154 -10.02 -0.95 -0.25
N THR A 155 -10.70 -1.82 -1.00
CA THR A 155 -12.01 -2.36 -0.60
C THR A 155 -11.90 -3.23 0.65
N ASP A 156 -10.88 -4.11 0.70
CA ASP A 156 -10.62 -4.97 1.86
C ASP A 156 -10.23 -4.16 3.10
N LEU A 157 -9.62 -2.99 2.93
CA LEU A 157 -9.31 -2.09 4.04
C LEU A 157 -10.58 -1.53 4.67
N LEU A 158 -11.53 -1.05 3.87
CA LEU A 158 -12.83 -0.62 4.39
C LEU A 158 -13.54 -1.79 5.10
N ALA A 159 -13.53 -2.99 4.51
CA ALA A 159 -14.11 -4.15 5.18
C ALA A 159 -13.44 -4.45 6.53
N ALA A 160 -12.11 -4.36 6.63
CA ALA A 160 -11.36 -4.57 7.87
C ALA A 160 -11.66 -3.49 8.95
N ILE A 161 -12.13 -2.32 8.52
CA ILE A 161 -12.55 -1.23 9.41
C ILE A 161 -14.03 -1.37 9.84
N GLY A 162 -14.75 -2.34 9.28
CA GLY A 162 -16.12 -2.69 9.69
C GLY A 162 -17.20 -2.22 8.73
N TYR A 163 -16.85 -1.63 7.58
CA TYR A 163 -17.86 -1.34 6.56
C TYR A 163 -18.47 -2.65 6.03
N GLY A 164 -19.80 -2.66 5.86
CA GLY A 164 -20.55 -3.86 5.50
C GLY A 164 -20.86 -4.83 6.65
N THR A 165 -20.42 -4.54 7.89
CA THR A 165 -20.76 -5.33 9.09
C THR A 165 -21.93 -4.70 9.86
N PRO A 166 -22.80 -5.48 10.54
CA PRO A 166 -23.93 -4.95 11.32
C PRO A 166 -23.53 -3.91 12.37
N GLU A 167 -22.34 -4.04 12.95
CA GLU A 167 -21.77 -3.13 13.95
C GLU A 167 -21.37 -1.77 13.36
N GLY A 168 -21.20 -1.71 12.04
CA GLY A 168 -20.71 -0.55 11.33
C GLY A 168 -19.19 -0.34 11.47
N PRO A 169 -18.64 0.66 10.77
CA PRO A 169 -17.23 0.95 10.85
C PRO A 169 -16.85 1.51 12.23
N TRP A 170 -15.74 1.05 12.80
CA TRP A 170 -15.20 1.61 14.05
C TRP A 170 -14.35 2.87 13.80
N LEU A 171 -14.12 3.23 12.54
CA LEU A 171 -13.47 4.46 12.12
C LEU A 171 -13.94 4.84 10.72
N ASP A 172 -14.16 6.13 10.47
CA ASP A 172 -14.58 6.58 9.15
C ASP A 172 -13.34 6.84 8.27
N VAL A 173 -13.21 6.14 7.13
CA VAL A 173 -12.02 6.18 6.28
C VAL A 173 -12.38 6.37 4.82
N GLY A 174 -11.68 7.28 4.15
CA GLY A 174 -11.75 7.49 2.71
C GLY A 174 -10.46 7.02 2.05
N VAL A 175 -10.56 6.38 0.89
CA VAL A 175 -9.42 5.81 0.16
C VAL A 175 -9.36 6.33 -1.26
N GLY A 176 -8.17 6.68 -1.74
CA GLY A 176 -7.89 7.09 -3.11
C GLY A 176 -6.88 6.16 -3.76
N VAL A 177 -7.15 5.74 -4.99
CA VAL A 177 -6.26 4.87 -5.77
C VAL A 177 -6.01 5.46 -7.14
N ASN A 178 -4.74 5.56 -7.52
CA ASN A 178 -4.32 5.94 -8.86
C ASN A 178 -3.20 5.03 -9.38
N ALA A 179 -2.91 5.09 -10.67
CA ALA A 179 -1.80 4.39 -11.28
C ALA A 179 -1.16 5.22 -12.39
N GLY A 180 0.10 4.92 -12.68
CA GLY A 180 0.86 5.55 -13.75
C GLY A 180 2.36 5.42 -13.54
N VAL A 181 3.13 5.99 -14.45
CA VAL A 181 4.59 6.01 -14.37
C VAL A 181 5.02 6.98 -13.28
N ALA A 182 5.82 6.48 -12.34
CA ALA A 182 6.38 7.23 -11.23
C ALA A 182 7.82 6.77 -10.96
N TYR A 183 8.61 7.64 -10.37
CA TYR A 183 9.95 7.30 -9.91
C TYR A 183 9.87 6.49 -8.62
N VAL A 184 10.44 5.29 -8.60
CA VAL A 184 10.50 4.42 -7.41
C VAL A 184 11.94 4.08 -7.09
N GLY A 185 12.34 4.25 -5.84
CA GLY A 185 13.71 3.98 -5.44
C GLY A 185 14.04 4.41 -4.02
N ASN A 186 15.32 4.31 -3.71
CA ASN A 186 15.92 4.79 -2.46
C ASN A 186 16.31 6.26 -2.62
N VAL A 187 15.49 7.14 -2.04
CA VAL A 187 15.61 8.60 -2.16
C VAL A 187 16.09 9.20 -0.84
N GLY A 188 17.03 10.15 -0.95
CA GLY A 188 17.63 10.85 0.19
C GLY A 188 19.14 10.66 0.24
N ASP A 189 19.78 11.35 1.18
CA ASP A 189 21.23 11.30 1.40
C ASP A 189 21.54 10.80 2.81
N ALA A 190 21.55 11.68 3.82
CA ALA A 190 21.76 11.29 5.22
C ALA A 190 20.64 10.38 5.77
N VAL A 191 19.41 10.55 5.27
CA VAL A 191 18.26 9.70 5.58
C VAL A 191 17.68 9.21 4.27
N VAL A 192 17.79 7.92 4.02
CA VAL A 192 17.31 7.26 2.80
C VAL A 192 15.98 6.58 3.06
N ASP A 193 15.01 6.80 2.17
CA ASP A 193 13.71 6.14 2.22
C ASP A 193 13.38 5.46 0.88
N PHE A 194 12.89 4.23 0.95
CA PHE A 194 12.36 3.53 -0.22
C PHE A 194 10.93 4.02 -0.48
N THR A 195 10.74 4.80 -1.53
CA THR A 195 9.48 5.50 -1.80
C THR A 195 9.19 5.64 -3.29
N ALA A 196 7.94 5.98 -3.61
CA ALA A 196 7.51 6.41 -4.93
C ALA A 196 7.30 7.93 -4.97
N LEU A 197 7.63 8.57 -6.09
CA LEU A 197 7.50 10.01 -6.34
C LEU A 197 6.95 10.25 -7.75
N GLY A 198 6.10 11.25 -7.92
CA GLY A 198 5.59 11.65 -9.24
C GLY A 198 4.13 12.06 -9.20
N ASP A 199 3.63 12.50 -10.36
CA ASP A 199 2.24 12.93 -10.51
C ASP A 199 1.22 11.85 -10.07
N PRO A 200 1.37 10.55 -10.41
CA PRO A 200 0.39 9.54 -10.00
C PRO A 200 0.23 9.42 -8.47
N VAL A 201 1.32 9.65 -7.71
CA VAL A 201 1.31 9.65 -6.25
C VAL A 201 0.51 10.84 -5.72
N ASN A 202 0.74 12.03 -6.28
CA ASN A 202 0.02 13.24 -5.90
C ASN A 202 -1.46 13.14 -6.23
N THR A 203 -1.81 12.65 -7.43
CA THR A 203 -3.20 12.44 -7.84
C THR A 203 -3.91 11.46 -6.90
N ALA A 204 -3.27 10.34 -6.50
CA ALA A 204 -3.85 9.39 -5.54
C ALA A 204 -4.21 10.05 -4.21
N ALA A 205 -3.31 10.87 -3.66
CA ALA A 205 -3.58 11.64 -2.44
C ALA A 205 -4.74 12.62 -2.61
N ARG A 206 -4.85 13.29 -3.77
CA ARG A 206 -5.98 14.19 -4.06
C ARG A 206 -7.31 13.46 -4.23
N LEU A 207 -7.31 12.27 -4.85
CA LEU A 207 -8.50 11.43 -4.94
C LEU A 207 -8.97 10.99 -3.56
N GLN A 208 -8.04 10.60 -2.69
CA GLN A 208 -8.33 10.27 -1.29
C GLN A 208 -8.95 11.47 -0.55
N GLN A 209 -8.44 12.69 -0.75
CA GLN A 209 -9.02 13.89 -0.14
C GLN A 209 -10.47 14.14 -0.58
N GLY A 210 -10.81 13.77 -1.82
CA GLY A 210 -12.17 13.82 -2.36
C GLY A 210 -13.05 12.61 -2.00
N ALA A 211 -12.52 11.63 -1.26
CA ALA A 211 -13.27 10.46 -0.82
C ALA A 211 -13.98 10.74 0.51
N ALA A 212 -15.28 10.47 0.54
CA ALA A 212 -16.04 10.43 1.79
C ALA A 212 -15.72 9.15 2.58
N GLY A 213 -16.19 9.10 3.82
CA GLY A 213 -16.18 7.90 4.64
C GLY A 213 -16.82 6.70 3.94
N GLY A 214 -16.09 5.59 3.83
CA GLY A 214 -16.56 4.37 3.18
C GLY A 214 -16.47 4.39 1.66
N GLU A 215 -15.86 5.43 1.08
CA GLU A 215 -15.60 5.51 -0.34
C GLU A 215 -14.17 5.06 -0.69
N VAL A 216 -14.06 4.29 -1.77
CA VAL A 216 -12.81 4.14 -2.53
C VAL A 216 -12.98 4.87 -3.85
N VAL A 217 -12.21 5.94 -4.06
CA VAL A 217 -12.16 6.70 -5.30
C VAL A 217 -10.99 6.19 -6.14
N VAL A 218 -11.30 5.56 -7.27
CA VAL A 218 -10.31 4.92 -8.16
C VAL A 218 -10.27 5.69 -9.47
N ALA A 219 -9.10 6.22 -9.84
CA ALA A 219 -8.93 6.86 -11.15
C ALA A 219 -9.25 5.88 -12.29
N ARG A 220 -9.81 6.41 -13.39
CA ARG A 220 -10.02 5.62 -14.61
C ARG A 220 -8.69 5.11 -15.18
N GLY A 221 -8.68 3.89 -15.72
CA GLY A 221 -7.52 3.22 -16.27
C GLY A 221 -6.66 2.46 -15.25
N VAL A 222 -6.99 2.52 -13.95
CA VAL A 222 -6.28 1.75 -12.91
C VAL A 222 -6.60 0.27 -13.02
N ALA A 223 -7.88 -0.08 -12.87
CA ALA A 223 -8.40 -1.44 -12.95
C ALA A 223 -9.91 -1.37 -13.23
N ASP A 224 -10.27 -0.79 -14.37
CA ASP A 224 -11.66 -0.44 -14.72
C ASP A 224 -12.60 -1.65 -14.67
N ASP A 225 -12.09 -2.85 -14.97
CA ASP A 225 -12.88 -4.08 -14.91
C ASP A 225 -13.32 -4.46 -13.48
N VAL A 226 -12.60 -3.99 -12.45
CA VAL A 226 -13.04 -4.07 -11.04
C VAL A 226 -13.79 -2.81 -10.62
N ALA A 227 -13.28 -1.64 -11.00
CA ALA A 227 -13.77 -0.36 -10.52
C ALA A 227 -15.12 0.05 -11.14
N ALA A 228 -15.47 -0.45 -12.33
CA ALA A 228 -16.71 -0.12 -13.04
C ALA A 228 -18.00 -0.58 -12.32
N GLN A 229 -17.88 -1.36 -11.25
CA GLN A 229 -19.01 -1.65 -10.35
C GLN A 229 -19.42 -0.42 -9.52
N GLY A 230 -18.54 0.58 -9.43
CA GLY A 230 -18.77 1.84 -8.74
C GLY A 230 -19.47 2.90 -9.58
N THR A 231 -19.82 4.01 -8.94
CA THR A 231 -20.45 5.15 -9.60
C THR A 231 -19.38 6.03 -10.25
N PRO A 232 -19.49 6.37 -11.55
CA PRO A 232 -18.58 7.33 -12.18
C PRO A 232 -18.65 8.70 -11.49
N ARG A 233 -17.50 9.34 -11.27
CA ARG A 233 -17.37 10.69 -10.71
C ARG A 233 -16.22 11.41 -11.39
N THR A 234 -16.45 12.66 -11.79
CA THR A 234 -15.42 13.54 -12.33
C THR A 234 -14.98 14.52 -11.24
N LEU A 235 -13.69 14.53 -10.90
CA LEU A 235 -13.15 15.35 -9.82
C LEU A 235 -12.21 16.43 -10.36
N HIS A 236 -12.39 17.66 -9.88
CA HIS A 236 -11.45 18.76 -10.14
C HIS A 236 -10.41 18.78 -9.02
N LEU A 237 -9.22 18.24 -9.31
CA LEU A 237 -8.16 18.10 -8.33
C LEU A 237 -7.25 19.32 -8.35
N ARG A 238 -6.90 19.84 -7.18
CA ARG A 238 -5.95 20.96 -7.08
C ARG A 238 -4.60 20.58 -7.72
N GLY A 239 -4.17 21.38 -8.68
CA GLY A 239 -2.90 21.17 -9.41
C GLY A 239 -3.06 20.43 -10.74
N HIS A 240 -4.27 19.99 -11.10
CA HIS A 240 -4.57 19.46 -12.41
C HIS A 240 -5.38 20.47 -13.23
N GLU A 241 -4.95 20.73 -14.48
CA GLU A 241 -5.69 21.60 -15.40
C GLU A 241 -6.96 20.92 -15.94
N GLN A 242 -6.88 19.60 -16.17
CA GLN A 242 -8.01 18.79 -16.62
C GLN A 242 -8.63 18.03 -15.44
N PRO A 243 -9.96 17.85 -15.44
CA PRO A 243 -10.61 17.04 -14.43
C PRO A 243 -10.19 15.57 -14.55
N VAL A 244 -10.20 14.85 -13.43
CA VAL A 244 -9.86 13.44 -13.36
C VAL A 244 -11.16 12.63 -13.26
N ASP A 245 -11.36 11.75 -14.22
CA ASP A 245 -12.45 10.77 -14.18
C ASP A 245 -12.08 9.60 -13.27
N ALA A 246 -13.01 9.23 -12.41
CA ALA A 246 -12.86 8.16 -11.43
C ALA A 246 -14.13 7.32 -11.32
N PHE A 247 -14.00 6.16 -10.70
CA PHE A 247 -15.10 5.36 -10.17
C PHE A 247 -15.09 5.42 -8.65
N VAL A 248 -16.26 5.47 -8.05
CA VAL A 248 -16.44 5.47 -6.60
C VAL A 248 -17.08 4.17 -6.18
N LEU A 249 -16.32 3.34 -5.48
CA LEU A 249 -16.81 2.14 -4.82
C LEU A 249 -17.23 2.53 -3.41
N SER A 250 -18.53 2.47 -3.12
CA SER A 250 -19.05 2.77 -1.79
C SER A 250 -19.33 1.48 -1.03
N ALA A 251 -18.70 1.31 0.12
CA ALA A 251 -19.11 0.26 1.05
C ALA A 251 -20.33 0.78 1.82
N SER A 252 -21.49 0.12 1.68
CA SER A 252 -22.69 0.57 2.39
C SER A 252 -22.43 0.60 3.90
N PRO A 253 -22.80 1.69 4.62
CA PRO A 253 -22.98 1.58 6.06
C PRO A 253 -24.08 0.54 6.29
N ALA A 254 -23.88 -0.36 7.26
CA ALA A 254 -24.89 -1.39 7.51
C ALA A 254 -26.26 -0.75 7.70
N ARG A 255 -27.28 -1.36 7.10
CA ARG A 255 -28.67 -1.00 7.38
C ARG A 255 -28.89 -1.27 8.85
N GLY A 256 -28.81 -0.24 9.68
CA GLY A 256 -29.19 -0.32 11.08
C GLY A 256 -30.61 -0.88 11.15
N GLY A 257 -30.76 -1.99 11.86
CA GLY A 257 -32.09 -2.46 12.25
C GLY A 257 -32.82 -1.31 12.92
N ALA A 258 -34.03 -1.02 12.45
CA ALA A 258 -34.92 -0.09 13.13
C ALA A 258 -35.02 -0.48 14.61
N PRO A 259 -34.96 0.47 15.55
CA PRO A 259 -35.25 0.15 16.94
C PRO A 259 -36.67 -0.41 16.99
N ALA A 260 -36.81 -1.63 17.50
CA ALA A 260 -38.10 -2.21 17.78
C ALA A 260 -38.79 -1.33 18.83
N THR A 261 -39.81 -0.59 18.41
CA THR A 261 -40.77 0.01 19.33
C THR A 261 -41.58 -1.12 19.95
N GLY A 262 -41.26 -1.44 21.20
CA GLY A 262 -41.96 -2.37 22.07
C GLY A 262 -41.85 -1.93 23.50
#